data_AF-A0A5M4DA31-F1
#
_entry.id   AF-A0A5M4DA31-F1
#
_cell.length_a   1.000
_cell.length_b   1.000
_cell.length_c   1.000
_cell.angle_alpha   90.00
_cell.angle_beta   90.00
_cell.angle_gamma   90.00
#
_symmetry.space_group_name_H-M   'P 1'
#
loop_
_entity.id
_entity.type
_entity.pdbx_description
1 polymer ?
#
loop_
_entity_poly.entity_id
_entity_poly.type
_entity_poly.pdbx_seq_one_letter_code
_entity_poly.pdbx_strand_id
1 'polypeptide(L)'
;MDKYAFELAATLIGSFFGVLFLQSGWDKIVDRKGNLAWMVPHFEKSPLRGMVPILLSSLTALELATGLANAGSAIGVWFGLPSDAPFFALCLAGATLVALFAGQRLAKDYAGAASLAAYFAALLAGLLLLAPQFR
;
A
#
# COMPACT_ATOMS: atom_id res chain seq x y z
N MET A 1 -21.46 19.49 5.06
CA MET A 1 -21.71 18.10 4.62
C MET A 1 -20.65 17.63 3.63
N ASP A 2 -20.22 18.50 2.72
CA ASP A 2 -19.30 18.16 1.62
C ASP A 2 -17.96 17.58 2.11
N LYS A 3 -17.32 18.19 3.11
CA LYS A 3 -16.04 17.70 3.66
C LYS A 3 -16.13 16.24 4.17
N TYR A 4 -17.14 15.94 4.98
CA TYR A 4 -17.31 14.60 5.54
C TYR A 4 -17.62 13.56 4.45
N ALA A 5 -18.38 13.93 3.42
CA ALA A 5 -18.63 13.06 2.27
C ALA A 5 -17.34 12.76 1.49
N PHE A 6 -16.48 13.76 1.27
CA PHE A 6 -15.17 13.56 0.63
C PHE A 6 -14.23 12.70 1.48
N GLU A 7 -14.17 12.92 2.79
CA GLU A 7 -13.41 12.07 3.72
C GLU A 7 -13.90 10.63 3.70
N LEU A 8 -15.22 10.41 3.70
CA LEU A 8 -15.80 9.07 3.66
C LEU A 8 -15.47 8.36 2.33
N ALA A 9 -15.57 9.06 1.20
CA ALA A 9 -15.21 8.52 -0.10
C ALA A 9 -13.71 8.16 -0.18
N ALA A 10 -12.82 9.03 0.31
CA ALA A 10 -11.39 8.74 0.41
C ALA A 10 -11.11 7.58 1.39
N THR A 11 -11.89 7.46 2.45
CA THR A 11 -11.80 6.38 3.44
C THR A 11 -12.17 5.01 2.85
N LEU A 12 -13.09 4.95 1.89
CA LEU A 12 -13.37 3.69 1.18
C LEU A 12 -12.16 3.22 0.36
N ILE A 13 -11.47 4.16 -0.30
CA ILE A 13 -10.21 3.88 -1.00
C ILE A 13 -9.11 3.49 -0.01
N GLY A 14 -8.99 4.20 1.10
CA GLY A 14 -8.07 3.84 2.20
C GLY A 14 -8.35 2.43 2.72
N SER A 15 -9.61 2.06 2.93
CA SER A 15 -10.02 0.73 3.37
C SER A 15 -9.64 -0.36 2.37
N PHE A 16 -9.75 -0.09 1.07
CA PHE A 16 -9.25 -0.97 0.02
C PHE A 16 -7.74 -1.24 0.17
N PHE A 17 -6.94 -0.19 0.40
CA PHE A 17 -5.50 -0.36 0.70
C PHE A 17 -5.23 -1.04 2.03
N GLY A 18 -6.06 -0.77 3.05
CA GLY A 18 -6.02 -1.43 4.34
C GLY A 18 -6.09 -2.94 4.19
N VAL A 19 -7.12 -3.45 3.51
CA VAL A 19 -7.28 -4.89 3.23
C VAL A 19 -6.12 -5.42 2.39
N LEU A 20 -5.77 -4.75 1.29
CA LEU A 20 -4.69 -5.16 0.41
C LEU A 20 -3.37 -5.38 1.16
N PHE A 21 -2.92 -4.38 1.92
CA PHE A 21 -1.62 -4.43 2.56
C PHE A 21 -1.60 -5.22 3.87
N LEU A 22 -2.68 -5.23 4.65
CA LEU A 22 -2.77 -6.11 5.82
C LEU A 22 -2.74 -7.59 5.41
N GLN A 23 -3.54 -7.96 4.40
CA GLN A 23 -3.54 -9.34 3.92
C GLN A 23 -2.17 -9.71 3.34
N SER A 24 -1.59 -8.85 2.49
CA SER A 24 -0.29 -9.12 1.86
C SER A 24 0.85 -9.20 2.89
N GLY A 25 0.86 -8.33 3.90
CA GLY A 25 1.87 -8.35 4.96
C GLY A 25 1.70 -9.55 5.90
N TRP A 26 0.46 -9.89 6.27
CA TRP A 26 0.17 -11.05 7.11
C TRP A 26 0.58 -12.37 6.43
N ASP A 27 0.29 -12.52 5.14
CA ASP A 27 0.69 -13.69 4.35
C ASP A 27 2.21 -13.90 4.36
N LYS A 28 3.00 -12.82 4.22
CA LYS A 28 4.48 -12.88 4.27
C LYS A 28 5.05 -13.27 5.63
N ILE A 29 4.27 -13.15 6.71
CA ILE A 29 4.64 -13.64 8.04
C ILE A 29 4.29 -15.11 8.15
N VAL A 30 3.04 -15.47 7.83
CA VAL A 30 2.50 -16.82 8.06
C VAL A 30 3.09 -17.83 7.07
N ASP A 31 3.09 -17.51 5.77
CA ASP A 31 3.72 -18.32 4.72
C ASP A 31 4.99 -17.65 4.18
N ARG A 32 5.93 -17.41 5.09
CA ARG A 32 7.21 -16.80 4.72
C ARG A 32 8.03 -17.67 3.76
N LYS A 33 7.93 -19.00 3.89
CA LYS A 33 8.67 -19.94 3.03
C LYS A 33 8.12 -19.95 1.60
N GLY A 34 6.79 -19.99 1.42
CA GLY A 34 6.18 -19.89 0.11
C GLY A 34 6.48 -18.55 -0.57
N ASN A 35 6.39 -17.45 0.17
CA ASN A 35 6.75 -16.11 -0.34
C ASN A 35 8.22 -16.03 -0.81
N LEU A 36 9.18 -16.56 -0.03
CA LEU A 36 10.58 -16.62 -0.45
C LEU A 36 10.77 -17.52 -1.69
N ALA A 37 10.10 -18.67 -1.73
CA ALA A 37 10.18 -19.60 -2.87
C ALA A 37 9.69 -18.97 -4.18
N TRP A 38 8.70 -18.07 -4.11
CA TRP A 38 8.23 -17.30 -5.28
C TRP A 38 9.15 -16.10 -5.60
N MET A 39 9.57 -15.33 -4.60
CA MET A 39 10.35 -14.10 -4.82
C MET A 39 11.79 -14.36 -5.28
N VAL A 40 12.46 -15.40 -4.77
CA VAL A 40 13.87 -15.68 -5.13
C VAL A 40 14.06 -15.86 -6.64
N PRO A 41 13.32 -16.73 -7.34
CA PRO A 41 13.43 -16.85 -8.80
C PRO A 41 12.95 -15.59 -9.52
N HIS A 42 11.94 -14.89 -9.00
CA HIS A 42 11.46 -13.63 -9.59
C HIS A 42 12.56 -12.55 -9.65
N PHE A 43 13.41 -12.44 -8.63
CA PHE A 43 14.51 -11.47 -8.58
C PHE A 43 15.85 -12.00 -9.10
N GLU A 44 15.95 -13.23 -9.62
CA GLU A 44 17.21 -13.90 -9.94
C GLU A 44 18.12 -13.10 -10.91
N LYS A 45 17.51 -12.44 -11.91
CA LYS A 45 18.20 -11.63 -12.92
C LYS A 45 18.25 -10.14 -12.59
N SER A 46 17.79 -9.76 -11.40
CA SER A 46 17.76 -8.38 -10.94
C SER A 46 19.04 -8.00 -10.18
N PRO A 47 19.31 -6.70 -10.00
CA PRO A 47 20.35 -6.22 -9.08
C PRO A 47 20.13 -6.66 -7.62
N LEU A 48 18.95 -7.16 -7.28
CA LEU A 48 18.51 -7.48 -5.92
C LEU A 48 18.59 -8.97 -5.56
N ARG A 49 19.07 -9.83 -6.46
CA ARG A 49 19.04 -11.31 -6.36
C ARG A 49 19.59 -11.92 -5.06
N GLY A 50 20.47 -11.21 -4.34
CA GLY A 50 21.04 -11.66 -3.06
C GLY A 50 20.37 -11.07 -1.81
N MET A 51 19.45 -10.12 -1.97
CA MET A 51 18.84 -9.36 -0.87
C MET A 51 17.37 -9.71 -0.65
N VAL A 52 16.83 -10.69 -1.37
CA VAL A 52 15.40 -11.05 -1.35
C VAL A 52 14.84 -11.26 0.07
N PRO A 53 15.52 -11.96 0.99
CA PRO A 53 15.00 -12.12 2.35
C PRO A 53 14.88 -10.80 3.14
N ILE A 54 15.83 -9.89 2.93
CA ILE A 54 15.83 -8.56 3.55
C ILE A 54 14.70 -7.72 2.94
N LEU A 55 14.59 -7.71 1.62
CA LEU A 55 13.52 -7.01 0.91
C LEU A 55 12.15 -7.49 1.34
N LEU A 56 11.97 -8.81 1.49
CA LEU A 56 10.72 -9.39 1.99
C LEU A 56 10.41 -8.88 3.41
N SER A 57 11.37 -8.85 4.33
CA SER A 57 11.16 -8.28 5.68
C SER A 57 10.79 -6.81 5.66
N SER A 58 11.57 -5.99 4.93
CA SER A 58 11.34 -4.54 4.85
C SER A 58 9.99 -4.23 4.21
N LEU A 59 9.63 -4.95 3.15
CA LEU A 59 8.34 -4.81 2.49
C LEU A 59 7.20 -5.24 3.42
N THR A 60 7.34 -6.36 4.13
CA THR A 60 6.34 -6.82 5.10
C THR A 60 6.06 -5.76 6.17
N ALA A 61 7.11 -5.16 6.74
CA ALA A 61 6.96 -4.10 7.74
C ALA A 61 6.24 -2.87 7.17
N LEU A 62 6.60 -2.46 5.95
CA LEU A 62 5.99 -1.33 5.26
C LEU A 62 4.52 -1.59 4.92
N GLU A 63 4.18 -2.79 4.43
CA GLU A 63 2.81 -3.20 4.13
C GLU A 63 1.95 -3.25 5.39
N LEU A 64 2.45 -3.83 6.48
CA LEU A 64 1.71 -3.85 7.75
C LEU A 64 1.50 -2.45 8.31
N ALA A 65 2.52 -1.60 8.30
CA ALA A 65 2.39 -0.20 8.73
C ALA A 65 1.36 0.55 7.88
N THR A 66 1.39 0.35 6.55
CA THR A 66 0.43 0.94 5.61
C THR A 66 -0.98 0.45 5.87
N GLY A 67 -1.14 -0.86 6.00
CA GLY A 67 -2.43 -1.51 6.21
C GLY A 67 -3.07 -1.07 7.52
N LEU A 68 -2.29 -1.04 8.61
CA LEU A 68 -2.75 -0.58 9.93
C LEU A 68 -3.07 0.92 9.92
N ALA A 69 -2.26 1.75 9.27
CA ALA A 69 -2.54 3.18 9.17
C ALA A 69 -3.85 3.46 8.43
N ASN A 70 -4.12 2.75 7.33
CA ASN A 70 -5.35 2.90 6.55
C ASN A 70 -6.57 2.31 7.27
N ALA A 71 -6.43 1.16 7.95
CA ALA A 71 -7.52 0.60 8.75
C ALA A 71 -7.85 1.50 9.97
N GLY A 72 -6.82 2.01 10.65
CA GLY A 72 -6.98 2.90 11.80
C GLY A 72 -7.58 4.25 11.42
N SER A 73 -7.13 4.86 10.32
CA SER A 73 -7.71 6.12 9.83
C SER A 73 -9.17 5.93 9.42
N ALA A 74 -9.51 4.80 8.79
CA ALA A 74 -10.88 4.48 8.45
C ALA A 74 -11.78 4.40 9.67
N ILE A 75 -11.35 3.67 10.72
CA ILE A 75 -12.08 3.61 11.99
C ILE A 75 -12.31 5.02 12.55
N GLY A 76 -11.27 5.86 12.55
CA GLY A 76 -11.39 7.25 13.02
C GLY A 76 -12.49 8.05 12.30
N VAL A 77 -12.53 7.99 10.97
CA VAL A 77 -13.54 8.68 10.16
C VAL A 77 -14.95 8.14 10.41
N TRP A 78 -15.11 6.81 10.53
CA TRP A 78 -16.40 6.17 10.84
C TRP A 78 -16.98 6.61 12.18
N PHE A 79 -16.12 6.88 13.17
CA PHE A 79 -16.54 7.41 14.47
C PHE A 79 -16.57 8.95 14.53
N GLY A 80 -16.36 9.63 13.40
CA GLY A 80 -16.42 11.10 13.31
C GLY A 80 -15.28 11.79 14.05
N LEU A 81 -14.13 11.12 14.23
CA LEU A 81 -12.95 11.71 14.86
C LEU A 81 -12.25 12.63 13.86
N PRO A 82 -12.17 13.95 14.10
CA PRO A 82 -11.50 14.88 13.20
C PRO A 82 -10.00 14.60 13.17
N SER A 83 -9.45 14.33 11.98
CA SER A 83 -8.04 14.01 11.82
C SER A 83 -7.58 14.11 10.36
N ASP A 84 -6.32 14.48 10.15
CA ASP A 84 -5.65 14.38 8.85
C ASP A 84 -5.11 12.96 8.56
N ALA A 85 -5.40 11.99 9.45
CA ALA A 85 -4.93 10.61 9.33
C ALA A 85 -5.23 9.94 7.98
N PRO A 86 -6.41 10.13 7.33
CA PRO A 86 -6.67 9.54 6.01
C PRO A 86 -5.66 9.99 4.94
N PHE A 87 -5.23 11.25 4.98
CA PHE A 87 -4.25 11.78 4.04
C PHE A 87 -2.88 11.13 4.22
N PHE A 88 -2.36 11.10 5.44
CA PHE A 88 -1.07 10.49 5.73
C PHE A 88 -1.07 8.97 5.50
N ALA A 89 -2.18 8.29 5.80
CA ALA A 89 -2.34 6.86 5.52
C ALA A 89 -2.31 6.55 4.01
N LEU A 90 -2.94 7.37 3.18
CA LEU A 90 -2.86 7.25 1.72
C LEU A 90 -1.46 7.60 1.20
N CYS A 91 -0.80 8.64 1.73
CA CYS A 91 0.60 8.93 1.39
C CYS A 91 1.52 7.73 1.68
N LEU A 92 1.32 7.06 2.82
CA LEU A 92 2.06 5.84 3.16
C LEU A 92 1.76 4.70 2.17
N ALA A 93 0.50 4.54 1.75
CA ALA A 93 0.13 3.59 0.69
C ALA A 93 0.83 3.92 -0.64
N GLY A 94 0.97 5.19 -0.99
CA GLY A 94 1.77 5.64 -2.13
C GLY A 94 3.22 5.24 -2.05
N ALA A 95 3.87 5.46 -0.91
CA ALA A 95 5.25 5.03 -0.69
C ALA A 95 5.41 3.51 -0.86
N THR A 96 4.46 2.73 -0.34
CA THR A 96 4.44 1.26 -0.45
C THR A 96 4.24 0.79 -1.88
N LEU A 97 3.31 1.39 -2.63
CA LEU A 97 3.12 1.09 -4.05
C LEU A 97 4.35 1.45 -4.89
N VAL A 98 5.02 2.57 -4.60
CA VAL A 98 6.26 2.97 -5.29
C VAL A 98 7.37 1.95 -5.01
N ALA A 99 7.52 1.48 -3.77
CA ALA A 99 8.48 0.45 -3.43
C ALA A 99 8.21 -0.87 -4.17
N LEU A 100 6.93 -1.30 -4.20
CA LEU A 100 6.50 -2.48 -4.97
C LEU A 100 6.79 -2.31 -6.46
N PHE A 101 6.41 -1.17 -7.05
CA PHE A 101 6.64 -0.87 -8.45
C PHE A 101 8.13 -0.89 -8.78
N ALA A 102 8.97 -0.26 -7.97
CA ALA A 102 10.42 -0.30 -8.13
C ALA A 102 10.95 -1.75 -8.13
N GLY A 103 10.45 -2.60 -7.22
CA GLY A 103 10.76 -4.02 -7.19
C GLY A 103 10.42 -4.72 -8.52
N GLN A 104 9.20 -4.54 -9.03
CA GLN A 104 8.75 -5.10 -10.31
C GLN A 104 9.62 -4.61 -11.49
N ARG A 105 9.97 -3.31 -11.52
CA ARG A 105 10.83 -2.74 -12.57
C ARG A 105 12.24 -3.31 -12.54
N LEU A 106 12.83 -3.47 -11.35
CA LEU A 106 14.17 -4.03 -11.17
C LEU A 106 14.22 -5.54 -11.47
N ALA A 107 13.13 -6.26 -11.21
CA ALA A 107 12.93 -7.65 -11.63
C ALA A 107 12.61 -7.82 -13.12
N LYS A 108 12.39 -6.71 -13.85
CA LYS A 108 11.91 -6.69 -15.24
C LYS A 108 10.54 -7.38 -15.42
N ASP A 109 9.71 -7.41 -14.39
CA ASP A 109 8.32 -7.81 -14.50
C ASP A 109 7.46 -6.60 -14.88
N TYR A 110 7.30 -6.40 -16.18
CA TYR A 110 6.50 -5.31 -16.74
C TYR A 110 5.00 -5.53 -16.52
N ALA A 111 4.54 -6.78 -16.48
CA ALA A 111 3.13 -7.10 -16.27
C ALA A 111 2.73 -6.83 -14.81
N GLY A 112 3.56 -7.25 -13.86
CA GLY A 112 3.42 -6.91 -12.44
C GLY A 112 3.51 -5.40 -12.19
N ALA A 113 4.41 -4.70 -12.88
CA ALA A 113 4.47 -3.23 -12.79
C ALA A 113 3.20 -2.55 -13.34
N ALA A 114 2.61 -3.08 -14.42
CA ALA A 114 1.39 -2.54 -15.02
C ALA A 114 0.16 -2.74 -14.13
N SER A 115 0.04 -3.87 -13.42
CA SER A 115 -1.09 -4.11 -12.51
C SER A 115 -1.11 -3.11 -11.34
N LEU A 116 0.06 -2.69 -10.85
CA LEU A 116 0.18 -1.68 -9.80
C LEU A 116 -0.29 -0.29 -10.25
N ALA A 117 -0.32 0.01 -11.56
CA ALA A 117 -0.77 1.31 -12.05
C ALA A 117 -2.25 1.57 -11.72
N ALA A 118 -3.10 0.53 -11.75
CA ALA A 118 -4.51 0.64 -11.37
C ALA A 118 -4.67 1.00 -9.88
N TYR A 119 -3.87 0.37 -9.01
CA TYR A 119 -3.85 0.71 -7.59
C TYR A 119 -3.33 2.14 -7.40
N PHE A 120 -2.29 2.54 -8.12
CA PHE A 120 -1.77 3.91 -8.03
C PHE A 120 -2.79 4.96 -8.50
N ALA A 121 -3.59 4.66 -9.53
CA ALA A 121 -4.68 5.53 -9.97
C ALA A 121 -5.78 5.68 -8.88
N ALA A 122 -6.17 4.58 -8.23
CA ALA A 122 -7.11 4.61 -7.12
C ALA A 122 -6.57 5.45 -5.94
N LEU A 123 -5.28 5.30 -5.62
CA LEU A 123 -4.60 6.13 -4.63
C LEU A 123 -4.68 7.63 -4.96
N LEU A 124 -4.36 8.00 -6.20
CA LEU A 124 -4.42 9.41 -6.63
C LEU A 124 -5.84 9.96 -6.54
N ALA A 125 -6.85 9.18 -6.89
CA ALA A 125 -8.25 9.57 -6.69
C ALA A 125 -8.55 9.84 -5.20
N GLY A 126 -8.10 8.99 -4.29
CA GLY A 126 -8.24 9.19 -2.84
C GLY A 126 -7.58 10.49 -2.36
N LEU A 127 -6.35 10.76 -2.80
CA LEU A 127 -5.62 11.99 -2.43
C LEU A 127 -6.30 13.25 -3.01
N LEU A 128 -6.83 13.18 -4.24
CA LEU A 128 -7.55 14.30 -4.86
C LEU A 128 -8.86 14.62 -4.12
N LEU A 129 -9.55 13.61 -3.58
CA LEU A 129 -10.76 13.82 -2.75
C LEU A 129 -10.42 14.56 -1.43
N LEU A 130 -9.22 14.37 -0.90
CA LEU A 130 -8.76 15.02 0.32
C LEU A 130 -8.08 16.38 0.05
N ALA A 131 -7.58 16.63 -1.15
CA ALA A 131 -6.86 17.86 -1.50
C ALA A 131 -7.59 19.20 -1.20
N PRO A 132 -8.92 19.32 -1.37
CA PRO A 132 -9.65 20.55 -1.03
C PRO A 132 -9.62 20.91 0.47
N GLN A 133 -9.24 19.97 1.34
CA GLN A 133 -9.31 20.11 2.78
C GLN A 133 -8.04 20.72 3.39
N PHE A 134 -6.97 20.79 2.60
CA PHE A 134 -5.65 21.33 3.00
C PHE A 134 -5.32 22.67 2.33
N ARG A 135 -6.31 23.32 1.71
CA ARG A 135 -6.19 24.66 1.11
C ARG A 135 -6.84 25.73 1.98
#